data_AF-A0A8B6BES4-F1
#
_entry.id   AF-A0A8B6BES4-F1
#
_cell.length_a   1.000
_cell.length_b   1.000
_cell.length_c   1.000
_cell.angle_alpha   90.00
_cell.angle_beta   90.00
_cell.angle_gamma   90.00
#
_symmetry.space_group_name_H-M   'P 1'
#
loop_
_entity.id
_entity.type
_entity.pdbx_description
1 polymer ?
#
loop_
_entity_poly.entity_id
_entity_poly.type
_entity_poly.pdbx_seq_one_letter_code
_entity_poly.pdbx_strand_id
1 'polypeptide(L)'
;MNGEFQFENVQAITSKGFNIDPQRGMVEAGNLKPVTVTWSPPPGHDPNEPVEASIILTLKGDITEQVKVMLRAYVVSDVEDKMDKIDSTENTQI
;
A
#
# COMPACT_ATOMS: atom_id res chain seq x y z
N MET A 1 -6.91 5.90 -29.91
CA MET A 1 -5.53 5.98 -29.38
C MET A 1 -5.45 5.11 -28.15
N ASN A 2 -4.38 4.33 -28.03
CA ASN A 2 -4.13 3.52 -26.85
C ASN A 2 -2.94 4.16 -26.12
N GLY A 3 -3.07 4.32 -24.81
CA GLY A 3 -1.98 4.79 -23.96
C GLY A 3 -1.16 3.62 -23.41
N GLU A 4 0.08 3.88 -23.05
CA GLU A 4 0.95 3.00 -22.26
C GLU A 4 1.16 3.63 -20.89
N PHE A 5 1.24 2.81 -19.84
CA PHE A 5 1.75 3.25 -18.53
C PHE A 5 2.93 2.37 -18.10
N GLN A 6 3.86 2.95 -17.35
CA GLN A 6 5.00 2.26 -16.75
C GLN A 6 5.38 2.89 -15.40
N PHE A 7 5.52 2.05 -14.38
CA PHE A 7 6.13 2.44 -13.11
C PHE A 7 7.65 2.29 -13.20
N GLU A 8 8.37 3.39 -13.03
CA GLU A 8 9.83 3.45 -13.15
C GLU A 8 10.51 3.17 -11.81
N ASN A 9 11.70 2.56 -11.82
CA ASN A 9 12.50 2.34 -10.61
C ASN A 9 11.72 1.66 -9.46
N VAL A 10 10.94 0.63 -9.78
CA VAL A 10 10.12 -0.13 -8.80
C VAL A 10 10.97 -0.67 -7.64
N GLN A 11 12.28 -0.84 -7.83
CA GLN A 11 13.20 -1.27 -6.76
C GLN A 11 13.29 -0.30 -5.58
N ALA A 12 13.00 0.99 -5.80
CA ALA A 12 12.94 1.98 -4.72
C ALA A 12 11.78 1.73 -3.74
N ILE A 13 10.71 1.05 -4.18
CA ILE A 13 9.56 0.74 -3.34
C ILE A 13 9.58 -0.72 -2.85
N THR A 14 10.14 -1.66 -3.62
CA THR A 14 10.25 -3.08 -3.20
C THR A 14 11.19 -3.27 -2.01
N SER A 15 12.29 -2.51 -1.96
CA SER A 15 13.20 -2.48 -0.80
C SER A 15 12.52 -1.99 0.49
N LYS A 16 11.35 -1.35 0.37
CA LYS A 16 10.51 -0.87 1.48
C LYS A 16 9.27 -1.74 1.73
N GLY A 17 9.17 -2.90 1.07
CA GLY A 17 8.09 -3.86 1.26
C GLY A 17 6.84 -3.61 0.40
N PHE A 18 6.85 -2.59 -0.47
CA PHE A 18 5.75 -2.34 -1.40
C PHE A 18 5.89 -3.18 -2.67
N ASN A 19 4.77 -3.60 -3.25
CA ASN A 19 4.71 -4.16 -4.58
C ASN A 19 3.59 -3.50 -5.40
N ILE A 20 3.79 -3.46 -6.72
CA ILE A 20 2.81 -2.93 -7.69
C ILE A 20 2.65 -3.97 -8.81
N ASP A 21 1.42 -4.35 -9.11
CA ASP A 21 1.09 -5.25 -10.21
C ASP A 21 -0.18 -4.82 -10.96
N PRO A 22 -0.16 -4.69 -12.30
CA PRO A 22 1.02 -4.75 -13.18
C PRO A 22 1.90 -3.49 -13.12
N GLN A 23 3.21 -3.63 -13.32
CA GLN A 23 4.16 -2.51 -13.36
C GLN A 23 4.13 -1.71 -14.67
N ARG A 24 3.57 -2.29 -15.74
CA ARG A 24 3.39 -1.63 -17.03
C ARG A 24 2.22 -2.24 -17.79
N GLY A 25 1.68 -1.52 -18.76
CA GLY A 25 0.66 -2.06 -19.65
C GLY A 25 0.08 -1.04 -20.60
N MET A 26 -0.84 -1.51 -21.45
CA MET A 26 -1.61 -0.68 -22.36
C MET A 26 -3.00 -0.38 -21.78
N VAL A 27 -3.52 0.81 -22.07
CA VAL A 27 -4.86 1.25 -21.73
C VAL A 27 -5.53 1.78 -22.99
N GLU A 28 -6.67 1.20 -23.34
CA GLU A 28 -7.48 1.66 -24.46
C GLU A 28 -8.31 2.88 -24.04
N ALA A 29 -8.61 3.77 -25.00
CA ALA A 29 -9.46 4.92 -24.73
C ALA A 29 -10.83 4.50 -24.18
N GLY A 30 -11.24 5.11 -23.07
CA GLY A 30 -12.50 4.79 -22.39
C GLY A 30 -12.43 3.60 -21.43
N ASN A 31 -11.32 2.85 -21.41
CA ASN A 31 -11.12 1.74 -20.49
C ASN A 31 -10.30 2.13 -19.26
N LEU A 32 -10.54 1.43 -18.16
CA LEU A 32 -9.72 1.51 -16.94
C LEU A 32 -8.87 0.25 -16.83
N LYS A 33 -7.63 0.41 -16.40
CA LYS A 33 -6.74 -0.71 -16.06
C LYS A 33 -6.48 -0.69 -14.55
N PRO A 34 -6.94 -1.71 -13.79
CA PRO A 34 -6.66 -1.78 -12.36
C PRO A 34 -5.16 -2.02 -12.15
N VAL A 35 -4.63 -1.37 -11.11
CA VAL A 35 -3.28 -1.57 -10.59
C VAL A 35 -3.42 -1.88 -9.11
N THR A 36 -2.84 -3.00 -8.67
CA THR A 36 -2.85 -3.42 -7.28
C THR A 36 -1.56 -2.97 -6.60
N VAL A 37 -1.71 -2.33 -5.45
CA VAL A 37 -0.58 -2.01 -4.56
C VAL A 37 -0.71 -2.88 -3.32
N THR A 38 0.34 -3.60 -2.97
CA THR A 38 0.43 -4.34 -1.71
C THR A 38 1.61 -3.86 -0.90
N TRP A 39 1.53 -4.05 0.42
CA TRP A 39 2.62 -3.76 1.33
C TRP A 39 2.73 -4.87 2.37
N SER A 40 3.95 -5.36 2.54
CA SER A 40 4.33 -6.25 3.63
C SER A 40 5.50 -5.60 4.38
N PRO A 41 5.40 -5.37 5.70
CA PRO A 41 6.52 -4.82 6.47
C PRO A 41 7.81 -5.61 6.24
N PRO A 42 8.93 -4.97 5.88
CA PRO A 42 10.21 -5.65 5.77
C PRO A 42 10.63 -6.26 7.12
N PRO A 43 11.44 -7.34 7.14
CA PRO A 43 11.99 -7.87 8.38
C PRO A 43 12.71 -6.79 9.20
N GLY A 44 12.38 -6.69 10.48
CA GLY A 44 12.98 -5.70 11.40
C GLY A 44 12.41 -4.29 11.29
N HIS A 45 11.32 -4.09 10.55
CA HIS A 45 10.60 -2.81 10.53
C HIS A 45 10.05 -2.45 11.93
N ASP A 46 10.30 -1.22 12.38
CA ASP A 46 9.71 -0.67 13.60
C ASP A 46 8.23 -0.34 13.34
N PRO A 47 7.27 -0.98 14.05
CA PRO A 47 5.85 -0.74 13.83
C PRO A 47 5.39 0.67 14.19
N ASN A 48 6.19 1.46 14.93
CA ASN A 48 5.85 2.83 15.32
C ASN A 48 6.35 3.88 14.32
N GLU A 49 7.06 3.45 13.27
CA GLU A 49 7.61 4.34 12.25
C GLU A 49 6.88 4.16 10.92
N PRO A 50 6.43 5.22 10.25
CA PRO A 50 5.84 5.10 8.92
C PRO A 50 6.90 4.73 7.88
N VAL A 51 6.51 3.90 6.92
CA VAL A 51 7.30 3.68 5.70
C VAL A 51 6.78 4.57 4.59
N GLU A 52 7.64 5.40 4.03
CA GLU A 52 7.33 6.23 2.86
C GLU A 52 8.23 5.90 1.68
N ALA A 53 7.66 5.80 0.49
CA ALA A 53 8.38 5.60 -0.75
C ALA A 53 7.77 6.43 -1.87
N SER A 54 8.54 6.75 -2.90
CA SER A 54 8.03 7.43 -4.09
C SER A 54 8.50 6.74 -5.34
N ILE A 55 7.64 6.71 -6.35
CA ILE A 55 7.90 6.12 -7.66
C ILE A 55 7.36 7.04 -8.76
N ILE A 56 7.93 6.97 -9.96
CA ILE A 56 7.42 7.72 -11.12
C ILE A 56 6.53 6.80 -11.94
N LEU A 57 5.32 7.27 -12.26
CA LEU A 57 4.42 6.69 -13.25
C LEU A 57 4.57 7.49 -14.55
N THR A 58 5.16 6.86 -15.57
CA THR A 58 5.22 7.40 -16.93
C THR A 58 3.95 6.99 -17.67
N LEU A 59 3.20 7.97 -18.18
CA LEU A 59 2.05 7.78 -19.06
C LEU A 59 2.43 8.24 -20.47
N LYS A 60 2.22 7.40 -21.48
CA LYS A 60 2.51 7.72 -22.89
C LYS A 60 1.24 7.62 -23.72
N GLY A 61 0.84 8.72 -24.34
CA GLY A 61 -0.19 8.79 -25.37
C GLY A 61 0.29 9.70 -26.49
N ASP A 62 -0.51 10.70 -26.85
CA ASP A 62 -0.07 11.77 -27.76
C ASP A 62 1.03 12.65 -27.15
N ILE A 63 1.04 12.72 -25.83
CA ILE A 63 2.07 13.34 -25.01
C ILE A 63 2.56 12.33 -23.97
N THR A 64 3.80 12.52 -23.52
CA THR A 64 4.34 11.80 -22.37
C THR A 64 4.17 12.65 -21.12
N GLU A 65 3.58 12.08 -20.08
CA GLU A 65 3.44 12.69 -18.77
C GLU A 65 4.15 11.82 -17.72
N GLN A 66 4.74 12.46 -16.71
CA GLN A 66 5.35 11.78 -15.58
C GLN A 66 4.69 12.25 -14.28
N VAL A 67 4.10 11.30 -13.56
CA VAL A 67 3.41 11.55 -12.29
C VAL A 67 4.21 10.91 -11.17
N LYS A 68 4.48 11.67 -10.10
CA LYS A 68 5.09 11.11 -8.89
C LYS A 68 4.01 10.49 -8.01
N VAL A 69 4.11 9.20 -7.75
CA VAL A 69 3.23 8.44 -6.84
C VAL A 69 3.95 8.26 -5.51
N MET A 70 3.34 8.72 -4.42
CA MET A 70 3.85 8.53 -3.06
C MET A 70 3.07 7.39 -2.38
N LEU A 71 3.79 6.41 -1.85
CA LEU A 71 3.24 5.32 -1.07
C LEU A 71 3.63 5.53 0.40
N ARG A 72 2.65 5.39 1.29
CA ARG A 72 2.85 5.44 2.74
C ARG A 72 2.12 4.29 3.39
N ALA A 73 2.80 3.64 4.33
CA ALA A 73 2.22 2.58 5.14
C ALA A 73 2.62 2.74 6.61
N TYR A 74 1.78 2.24 7.51
CA TYR A 74 1.96 2.31 8.95
C TYR A 74 1.27 1.10 9.58
N VAL A 75 1.92 0.47 10.55
CA VAL A 75 1.32 -0.65 11.29
C VAL A 75 0.37 -0.10 12.34
N VAL A 76 -0.88 -0.58 12.32
CA VAL A 76 -1.86 -0.28 13.37
C VAL A 76 -2.20 -1.58 14.10
N SER A 77 -2.40 -1.49 15.42
CA SER A 77 -2.98 -2.57 16.21
C SER A 77 -4.41 -2.20 16.57
N ASP A 78 -5.35 -3.12 16.41
CA ASP A 78 -6.68 -2.97 16.97
C ASP A 78 -6.60 -3.12 18.49
N VAL A 79 -7.11 -2.13 19.23
CA VAL A 79 -7.20 -2.16 20.70
C VAL A 79 -8.56 -2.73 21.10
N GLU A 80 -8.92 -3.92 20.62
CA GLU A 80 -10.15 -4.60 21.03
C GLU A 80 -9.83 -6.07 21.31
N ASP A 81 -9.66 -6.42 22.59
CA ASP A 81 -9.99 -7.76 23.15
C ASP A 81 -9.61 -7.99 24.62
N LYS A 82 -9.05 -7.01 25.36
CA LYS A 82 -8.55 -7.25 26.74
C LYS A 82 -9.15 -6.43 27.88
N MET A 83 -10.17 -5.61 27.67
CA MET A 83 -10.78 -4.81 28.75
C MET A 83 -12.14 -5.29 29.28
N ASP A 84 -12.81 -6.26 28.66
CA ASP A 84 -14.18 -6.67 29.06
C ASP A 84 -14.27 -7.95 29.93
N LYS A 85 -13.16 -8.48 30.47
CA LYS A 85 -13.19 -9.74 31.27
C LYS A 85 -12.80 -9.63 32.74
N ILE A 86 -12.77 -8.42 33.33
CA ILE A 86 -12.30 -8.24 34.72
C ILE A 86 -13.37 -7.71 35.69
N ASP A 87 -14.67 -7.81 35.37
CA ASP A 87 -15.71 -7.37 36.33
C ASP A 87 -16.99 -8.22 36.32
N SER A 88 -16.88 -9.55 36.38
CA SER A 88 -18.08 -10.39 36.60
C SER A 88 -17.81 -11.76 37.22
N THR A 89 -17.12 -11.83 38.36
CA THR A 89 -17.31 -12.93 39.34
C THR A 89 -16.66 -12.62 40.69
N GLU A 90 -17.20 -11.63 41.41
CA GLU A 90 -17.25 -11.70 42.87
C GLU A 90 -18.72 -11.57 43.30
N ASN A 91 -19.09 -12.35 44.31
CA ASN A 91 -20.38 -12.43 45.00
C ASN A 91 -21.48 -13.32 44.38
N THR A 92 -21.56 -14.56 44.87
CA THR A 92 -22.70 -14.96 45.73
C THR A 92 -22.25 -16.12 46.63
N GLN A 93 -22.14 -15.84 47.93
CA GLN A 93 -22.25 -16.82 49.00
C GLN A 93 -23.71 -17.26 49.09
N ILE A 94 -24.01 -18.57 49.05
CA ILE A 94 -24.79 -19.30 50.08
C ILE A 94 -24.37 -20.78 50.02
#